data_AF-A0A2A2LRP3-F1
#
_entry.id   AF-A0A2A2LRP3-F1
#
_cell.length_a   1.000
_cell.length_b   1.000
_cell.length_c   1.000
_cell.angle_alpha   90.00
_cell.angle_beta   90.00
_cell.angle_gamma   90.00
#
_symmetry.space_group_name_H-M   'P 1'
#
loop_
_entity.id
_entity.type
_entity.pdbx_description
1 polymer ?
#
loop_
_entity_poly.entity_id
_entity_poly.type
_entity_poly.pdbx_seq_one_letter_code
_entity_poly.pdbx_strand_id
1 'polypeptide(L)'
;MDTVPIGGLTELFEWTEEKFDASHTIPLRNYRATNGPELLLCHDMKGGYLDEERWNGYAVPEDSQPYILLNYWSVDVFCYFSHNFITIPPAAYINLGHANGCLVLGTFITEWTGGYALCSQIFDSTEHCDAAIDVLVRISKHYKFDGWLINIENKCQPDWIPNICYFLRQLTDRTRSTSPIGATRVIWYDSVLENGRLHWQNQLNTLNKCFYDHCDGIYLNYNWSESELLDSADFGEINKIYAGIDVFARGCIGGFDCNKSLCKIDFLRMSTALFAPGWIAEKFSSLDQIHMGLKFWDHLSNLMHRRPILELPFETDFRAGFSRKGDQKWFCLRNISPQPQFVSTSIHPLPEGGLMIREPGEHKLFLFDCDVVSGLVISLRSSSPISVLVNGSAVPPSSRSEYRLNGPVHLKSLDIITNQPKTIIFNVIVKNLTSESTA
;
A
#
# COMPACT_ATOMS: atom_id res chain seq x y z
N MET A 1 -2.08 -1.83 22.29
CA MET A 1 -2.78 -1.18 21.16
C MET A 1 -1.91 -1.19 19.95
N ASP A 2 -0.63 -0.81 20.08
CA ASP A 2 0.32 -0.94 18.99
C ASP A 2 0.64 -2.41 18.71
N THR A 3 0.86 -2.70 17.42
CA THR A 3 1.39 -3.98 16.96
C THR A 3 2.86 -4.07 17.34
N VAL A 4 3.30 -5.26 17.74
CA VAL A 4 4.71 -5.54 18.02
C VAL A 4 5.19 -6.65 17.08
N PRO A 5 6.46 -6.60 16.63
CA PRO A 5 7.05 -7.69 15.87
C PRO A 5 7.25 -8.93 16.76
N ILE A 6 7.55 -10.06 16.13
CA ILE A 6 7.98 -11.30 16.80
C ILE A 6 9.45 -11.52 16.43
N GLY A 7 10.31 -11.58 17.46
CA GLY A 7 11.77 -11.66 17.30
C GLY A 7 12.32 -13.08 17.15
N GLY A 8 11.55 -14.11 17.51
CA GLY A 8 12.01 -15.50 17.44
C GLY A 8 10.92 -16.55 17.64
N LEU A 9 11.31 -17.82 17.60
CA LEU A 9 10.36 -18.96 17.60
C LEU A 9 9.59 -19.11 18.91
N THR A 10 10.20 -18.88 20.07
CA THR A 10 9.50 -18.92 21.35
C THR A 10 8.35 -17.92 21.34
N GLU A 11 8.61 -16.67 20.96
CA GLU A 11 7.59 -15.62 20.87
C GLU A 11 6.51 -15.94 19.83
N LEU A 12 6.88 -16.60 18.71
CA LEU A 12 5.94 -17.03 17.68
C LEU A 12 4.96 -18.06 18.24
N PHE A 13 5.46 -19.13 18.84
CA PHE A 13 4.61 -20.23 19.31
C PHE A 13 3.82 -19.87 20.57
N GLU A 14 4.29 -18.91 21.36
CA GLU A 14 3.57 -18.33 22.50
C GLU A 14 2.61 -17.19 22.10
N TRP A 15 2.50 -16.85 20.81
CA TRP A 15 1.63 -15.76 20.37
C TRP A 15 0.14 -16.08 20.62
N THR A 16 -0.57 -15.12 21.22
CA THR A 16 -2.00 -15.17 21.51
C THR A 16 -2.70 -13.88 21.07
N GLU A 17 -4.00 -13.96 20.84
CA GLU A 17 -4.86 -12.86 20.36
C GLU A 17 -5.01 -11.72 21.39
N GLU A 18 -4.73 -11.98 22.67
CA GLU A 18 -4.94 -11.04 23.78
C GLU A 18 -4.10 -9.76 23.68
N LYS A 19 -3.05 -9.77 22.85
CA LYS A 19 -2.11 -8.64 22.72
C LYS A 19 -2.69 -7.45 21.94
N PHE A 20 -3.82 -7.60 21.24
CA PHE A 20 -4.37 -6.55 20.38
C PHE A 20 -5.91 -6.60 20.25
N ASP A 21 -6.56 -5.44 20.28
CA ASP A 21 -7.98 -5.29 20.02
C ASP A 21 -8.25 -5.23 18.51
N ALA A 22 -8.77 -6.32 17.94
CA ALA A 22 -9.12 -6.46 16.53
C ALA A 22 -10.21 -5.49 16.05
N SER A 23 -10.89 -4.75 16.95
CA SER A 23 -11.82 -3.67 16.58
C SER A 23 -11.12 -2.47 15.92
N HIS A 24 -9.80 -2.37 16.08
CA HIS A 24 -9.00 -1.28 15.52
C HIS A 24 -8.73 -1.40 14.01
N THR A 25 -9.03 -2.54 13.38
CA THR A 25 -8.84 -2.72 11.93
C THR A 25 -10.16 -2.83 11.17
N ILE A 26 -10.24 -2.10 10.05
CA ILE A 26 -11.40 -2.08 9.14
C ILE A 26 -11.27 -3.19 8.07
N PRO A 27 -12.39 -3.69 7.51
CA PRO A 27 -12.32 -4.59 6.36
C PRO A 27 -11.75 -3.86 5.12
N LEU A 28 -11.20 -4.63 4.18
CA LEU A 28 -10.77 -4.15 2.88
C LEU A 28 -11.97 -3.59 2.09
N ARG A 29 -11.90 -2.32 1.69
CA ARG A 29 -12.94 -1.59 0.95
C ARG A 29 -12.37 -1.11 -0.38
N ASN A 30 -13.22 -0.78 -1.34
CA ASN A 30 -12.77 -0.27 -2.65
C ASN A 30 -11.80 -1.22 -3.40
N TYR A 31 -11.78 -2.50 -3.05
CA TYR A 31 -10.91 -3.48 -3.72
C TYR A 31 -11.58 -4.02 -4.98
N ARG A 32 -10.78 -4.11 -6.04
CA ARG A 32 -11.13 -4.82 -7.27
C ARG A 32 -9.87 -5.49 -7.78
N ALA A 33 -9.94 -6.80 -8.02
CA ALA A 33 -8.85 -7.53 -8.66
C ALA A 33 -8.52 -6.89 -10.02
N THR A 34 -7.24 -6.67 -10.28
CA THR A 34 -6.75 -6.16 -11.55
C THR A 34 -6.29 -7.33 -12.42
N ASN A 35 -6.50 -7.24 -13.73
CA ASN A 35 -5.98 -8.20 -14.71
C ASN A 35 -4.66 -7.73 -15.35
N GLY A 36 -4.07 -6.66 -14.82
CA GLY A 36 -2.87 -6.02 -15.36
C GLY A 36 -1.80 -5.81 -14.28
N PRO A 37 -0.74 -5.06 -14.61
CA PRO A 37 0.36 -4.78 -13.70
C PRO A 37 -0.11 -4.23 -12.35
N GLU A 38 0.44 -4.77 -11.28
CA GLU A 38 0.27 -4.26 -9.92
C GLU A 38 1.51 -3.47 -9.49
N LEU A 39 1.31 -2.46 -8.66
CA LEU A 39 2.37 -1.82 -7.88
C LEU A 39 2.36 -2.36 -6.45
N LEU A 40 3.43 -3.08 -6.10
CA LEU A 40 3.77 -3.41 -4.73
C LEU A 40 4.70 -2.34 -4.16
N LEU A 41 4.32 -1.70 -3.07
CA LEU A 41 5.18 -0.79 -2.31
C LEU A 41 5.71 -1.51 -1.07
N CYS A 42 7.00 -1.81 -1.05
CA CYS A 42 7.66 -2.38 0.12
C CYS A 42 8.23 -1.22 0.95
N HIS A 43 7.56 -0.92 2.05
CA HIS A 43 7.66 0.37 2.76
C HIS A 43 9.08 0.74 3.22
N ASP A 44 9.82 -0.24 3.77
CA ASP A 44 11.12 -0.13 4.47
C ASP A 44 11.52 1.30 4.88
N MET A 45 11.30 1.60 6.16
CA MET A 45 11.46 2.94 6.72
C MET A 45 12.12 2.84 8.11
N LYS A 46 13.43 3.06 8.15
CA LYS A 46 14.24 3.10 9.40
C LYS A 46 14.00 1.94 10.37
N GLY A 47 13.79 0.72 9.85
CA GLY A 47 13.56 -0.48 10.66
C GLY A 47 12.12 -0.67 11.15
N GLY A 48 11.20 0.23 10.81
CA GLY A 48 9.78 0.14 11.19
C GLY A 48 9.53 0.40 12.68
N TYR A 49 8.26 0.26 13.05
CA TYR A 49 7.67 0.47 14.37
C TYR A 49 8.05 1.82 15.00
N LEU A 50 8.01 2.87 14.18
CA LEU A 50 8.45 4.22 14.55
C LEU A 50 7.40 4.94 15.41
N ASP A 51 7.80 6.04 16.05
CA ASP A 51 6.92 6.84 16.92
C ASP A 51 5.71 7.41 16.17
N GLU A 52 5.89 7.75 14.89
CA GLU A 52 4.82 8.19 14.00
C GLU A 52 3.77 7.12 13.69
N GLU A 53 4.09 5.84 13.92
CA GLU A 53 3.22 4.70 13.62
C GLU A 53 2.36 4.28 14.82
N ARG A 54 2.57 4.90 15.98
CA ARG A 54 1.79 4.66 17.19
C ARG A 54 0.31 4.97 16.98
N TRP A 55 -0.54 4.11 17.51
CA TRP A 55 -1.99 4.17 17.40
C TRP A 55 -2.58 5.50 17.83
N ASN A 56 -2.07 6.09 18.90
CA ASN A 56 -2.55 7.38 19.43
C ASN A 56 -1.77 8.60 18.89
N GLY A 57 -0.81 8.36 17.99
CA GLY A 57 0.09 9.36 17.47
C GLY A 57 1.13 9.83 18.50
N TYR A 58 1.84 10.88 18.13
CA TYR A 58 2.93 11.45 18.92
C TYR A 58 3.06 12.96 18.72
N ALA A 59 3.77 13.61 19.64
CA ALA A 59 4.12 15.01 19.54
C ALA A 59 5.27 15.18 18.52
N VAL A 60 5.08 16.07 17.56
CA VAL A 60 6.08 16.35 16.52
C VAL A 60 6.71 17.72 16.78
N PRO A 61 8.05 17.86 16.67
CA PRO A 61 8.68 19.17 16.65
C PRO A 61 8.08 20.07 15.55
N GLU A 62 7.97 21.38 15.79
CA GLU A 62 7.34 22.30 14.82
C GLU A 62 7.97 22.23 13.42
N ASP A 63 9.31 22.22 13.38
CA ASP A 63 10.13 22.20 12.18
C ASP A 63 10.35 20.79 11.59
N SER A 64 9.60 19.79 12.09
CA SER A 64 9.71 18.40 11.64
C SER A 64 8.38 17.87 11.13
N GLN A 65 8.45 16.93 10.19
CA GLN A 65 7.31 16.19 9.68
C GLN A 65 7.76 14.74 9.46
N PRO A 66 7.00 13.73 9.91
CA PRO A 66 7.26 12.34 9.52
C PRO A 66 7.04 12.16 8.02
N TYR A 67 7.64 11.10 7.48
CA TYR A 67 7.28 10.63 6.14
C TYR A 67 5.84 10.12 6.14
N ILE A 68 5.09 10.46 5.09
CA ILE A 68 3.73 9.97 4.90
C ILE A 68 3.54 9.51 3.47
N LEU A 69 2.90 8.35 3.31
CA LEU A 69 2.40 7.90 2.03
C LEU A 69 1.01 8.50 1.79
N LEU A 70 0.83 9.23 0.68
CA LEU A 70 -0.46 9.80 0.29
C LEU A 70 -1.05 9.12 -0.97
N ASN A 71 -0.23 8.37 -1.70
CA ASN A 71 -0.56 7.83 -3.02
C ASN A 71 -1.14 6.40 -2.96
N TYR A 72 -1.86 6.06 -1.88
CA TYR A 72 -2.42 4.72 -1.68
C TYR A 72 -3.28 4.24 -2.86
N TRP A 73 -4.00 5.14 -3.54
CA TRP A 73 -4.79 4.83 -4.74
C TRP A 73 -3.99 4.29 -5.94
N SER A 74 -2.67 4.43 -5.93
CA SER A 74 -1.76 3.90 -6.95
C SER A 74 -0.99 2.66 -6.49
N VAL A 75 -1.11 2.25 -5.23
CA VAL A 75 -0.42 1.09 -4.64
C VAL A 75 -1.41 -0.05 -4.49
N ASP A 76 -1.25 -1.16 -5.21
CA ASP A 76 -2.16 -2.31 -5.13
C ASP A 76 -1.85 -3.21 -3.93
N VAL A 77 -0.56 -3.32 -3.60
CA VAL A 77 -0.06 -4.12 -2.49
C VAL A 77 0.92 -3.28 -1.66
N PHE A 78 0.60 -3.03 -0.40
CA PHE A 78 1.49 -2.37 0.55
C PHE A 78 2.11 -3.42 1.48
N CYS A 79 3.41 -3.63 1.36
CA CYS A 79 4.14 -4.51 2.27
C CYS A 79 4.79 -3.67 3.38
N TYR A 80 4.33 -3.86 4.61
CA TYR A 80 4.98 -3.27 5.77
C TYR A 80 6.21 -4.11 6.14
N PHE A 81 7.37 -3.55 5.87
CA PHE A 81 8.65 -4.24 5.93
C PHE A 81 9.45 -3.79 7.15
N SER A 82 10.07 -4.76 7.83
CA SER A 82 11.10 -4.56 8.84
C SER A 82 12.05 -5.76 8.84
N HIS A 83 13.17 -5.63 9.56
CA HIS A 83 14.16 -6.70 9.74
C HIS A 83 13.85 -7.62 10.94
N ASN A 84 12.62 -7.57 11.47
CA ASN A 84 12.19 -8.50 12.51
C ASN A 84 11.67 -9.79 11.89
N PHE A 85 11.97 -10.93 12.53
CA PHE A 85 11.60 -12.27 12.03
C PHE A 85 10.16 -12.34 11.50
N ILE A 86 9.17 -12.00 12.33
CA ILE A 86 7.81 -11.72 11.84
C ILE A 86 7.47 -10.25 12.07
N THR A 87 7.10 -9.58 10.99
CA THR A 87 6.63 -8.22 10.98
C THR A 87 5.11 -8.20 10.82
N ILE A 88 4.41 -7.70 11.84
CA ILE A 88 2.96 -7.45 11.84
C ILE A 88 2.72 -5.97 11.51
N PRO A 89 1.95 -5.63 10.45
CA PRO A 89 1.68 -4.25 10.06
C PRO A 89 0.91 -3.48 11.14
N PRO A 90 1.27 -2.21 11.45
CA PRO A 90 0.47 -1.35 12.30
C PRO A 90 -0.96 -1.18 11.81
N ALA A 91 -1.91 -1.20 12.73
CA ALA A 91 -3.34 -1.09 12.42
C ALA A 91 -3.70 0.15 11.61
N ALA A 92 -2.98 1.25 11.81
CA ALA A 92 -3.17 2.46 11.03
C ALA A 92 -2.77 2.29 9.55
N TYR A 93 -1.71 1.54 9.23
CA TYR A 93 -1.37 1.18 7.84
C TYR A 93 -2.38 0.21 7.24
N ILE A 94 -2.84 -0.78 8.01
CA ILE A 94 -3.92 -1.70 7.58
C ILE A 94 -5.15 -0.87 7.18
N ASN A 95 -5.58 0.06 8.04
CA ASN A 95 -6.74 0.90 7.78
C ASN A 95 -6.56 1.80 6.56
N LEU A 96 -5.38 2.40 6.39
CA LEU A 96 -5.10 3.25 5.23
C LEU A 96 -5.07 2.44 3.93
N GLY A 97 -4.41 1.28 3.91
CA GLY A 97 -4.42 0.39 2.76
C GLY A 97 -5.85 -0.04 2.40
N HIS A 98 -6.57 -0.57 3.40
CA HIS A 98 -7.93 -1.08 3.23
C HIS A 98 -8.95 -0.03 2.79
N ALA A 99 -8.85 1.21 3.29
CA ALA A 99 -9.74 2.28 2.86
C ALA A 99 -9.54 2.64 1.38
N ASN A 100 -8.36 2.39 0.82
CA ASN A 100 -7.96 2.73 -0.55
C ASN A 100 -7.90 1.48 -1.47
N GLY A 101 -8.47 0.35 -1.06
CA GLY A 101 -8.47 -0.89 -1.85
C GLY A 101 -7.08 -1.48 -2.10
N CYS A 102 -6.13 -1.21 -1.20
CA CYS A 102 -4.78 -1.73 -1.24
C CYS A 102 -4.65 -2.91 -0.26
N LEU A 103 -4.11 -4.02 -0.74
CA LEU A 103 -3.79 -5.18 0.09
C LEU A 103 -2.61 -4.86 1.00
N VAL A 104 -2.67 -5.24 2.27
CA VAL A 104 -1.61 -4.97 3.24
C VAL A 104 -0.94 -6.27 3.66
N LEU A 105 0.38 -6.37 3.47
CA LEU A 105 1.17 -7.55 3.79
C LEU A 105 2.05 -7.31 5.02
N GLY A 106 2.14 -8.34 5.86
CA GLY A 106 3.24 -8.50 6.80
C GLY A 106 4.49 -9.07 6.13
N THR A 107 5.56 -9.23 6.89
CA THR A 107 6.81 -9.83 6.41
C THR A 107 7.22 -11.01 7.28
N PHE A 108 7.53 -12.15 6.66
CA PHE A 108 8.32 -13.22 7.25
C PHE A 108 9.73 -13.10 6.68
N ILE A 109 10.72 -12.87 7.53
CA ILE A 109 12.10 -12.71 7.09
C ILE A 109 13.08 -13.49 7.96
N THR A 110 14.04 -14.15 7.33
CA THR A 110 15.16 -14.81 8.03
C THR A 110 16.46 -14.32 7.44
N GLU A 111 17.40 -13.86 8.27
CA GLU A 111 18.65 -13.25 7.79
C GLU A 111 19.88 -13.84 8.48
N TRP A 112 20.96 -14.01 7.72
CA TRP A 112 22.28 -14.35 8.24
C TRP A 112 22.31 -15.66 9.08
N THR A 113 23.21 -15.73 10.07
CA THR A 113 23.36 -16.90 10.94
C THR A 113 22.13 -17.16 11.82
N GLY A 114 21.45 -16.10 12.28
CA GLY A 114 20.22 -16.22 13.08
C GLY A 114 19.08 -16.82 12.26
N GLY A 115 18.91 -16.34 11.03
CA GLY A 115 17.93 -16.84 10.07
C GLY A 115 18.14 -18.31 9.71
N TYR A 116 19.39 -18.75 9.55
CA TYR A 116 19.71 -20.17 9.35
C TYR A 116 19.20 -21.05 10.51
N ALA A 117 19.37 -20.60 11.76
CA ALA A 117 18.92 -21.34 12.94
C ALA A 117 17.39 -21.34 13.11
N LEU A 118 16.70 -20.29 12.63
CA LEU A 118 15.24 -20.28 12.53
C LEU A 118 14.77 -21.28 11.46
N CYS A 119 15.35 -21.22 10.27
CA CYS A 119 15.06 -22.12 9.16
C CYS A 119 15.27 -23.59 9.54
N SER A 120 16.34 -23.91 10.28
CA SER A 120 16.63 -25.29 10.70
C SER A 120 15.61 -25.88 11.65
N GLN A 121 14.77 -25.05 12.27
CA GLN A 121 13.71 -25.50 13.16
C GLN A 121 12.36 -25.53 12.43
N ILE A 122 12.06 -24.48 11.65
CA ILE A 122 10.79 -24.37 10.91
C ILE A 122 10.71 -25.41 9.79
N PHE A 123 11.79 -25.58 9.03
CA PHE A 123 11.81 -26.39 7.82
C PHE A 123 12.41 -27.79 8.01
N ASP A 124 12.59 -28.24 9.26
CA ASP A 124 13.06 -29.59 9.59
C ASP A 124 12.03 -30.67 9.22
N SER A 125 10.74 -30.35 9.41
CA SER A 125 9.62 -31.23 9.05
C SER A 125 8.38 -30.44 8.61
N THR A 126 7.44 -31.12 7.95
CA THR A 126 6.15 -30.53 7.59
C THR A 126 5.31 -30.19 8.82
N GLU A 127 5.45 -30.91 9.93
CA GLU A 127 4.78 -30.61 11.19
C GLU A 127 5.25 -29.28 11.79
N HIS A 128 6.56 -29.00 11.74
CA HIS A 128 7.08 -27.70 12.18
C HIS A 128 6.68 -26.56 11.25
N CYS A 129 6.62 -26.82 9.93
CA CYS A 129 6.07 -25.88 8.96
C CYS A 129 4.61 -25.54 9.32
N ASP A 130 3.77 -26.56 9.51
CA ASP A 130 2.36 -26.39 9.84
C ASP A 130 2.18 -25.61 11.16
N ALA A 131 2.99 -25.90 12.19
CA ALA A 131 2.95 -25.16 13.45
C ALA A 131 3.23 -23.67 13.25
N ALA A 132 4.23 -23.30 12.43
CA ALA A 132 4.52 -21.90 12.13
C ALA A 132 3.41 -21.25 11.29
N ILE A 133 2.92 -21.94 10.26
CA ILE A 133 1.85 -21.47 9.38
C ILE A 133 0.57 -21.20 10.16
N ASP A 134 0.19 -22.08 11.08
CA ASP A 134 -1.00 -21.90 11.91
C ASP A 134 -0.92 -20.63 12.74
N VAL A 135 0.26 -20.23 13.22
CA VAL A 135 0.43 -18.95 13.89
C VAL A 135 0.31 -17.78 12.90
N LEU A 136 0.98 -17.83 11.75
CA LEU A 136 0.95 -16.75 10.75
C LEU A 136 -0.47 -16.51 10.20
N VAL A 137 -1.23 -17.57 9.96
CA VAL A 137 -2.63 -17.50 9.53
C VAL A 137 -3.50 -16.92 10.64
N ARG A 138 -3.30 -17.32 11.90
CA ARG A 138 -4.02 -16.70 13.05
C ARG A 138 -3.69 -15.22 13.19
N ILE A 139 -2.42 -14.82 13.05
CA ILE A 139 -2.00 -13.42 13.13
C ILE A 139 -2.68 -12.60 12.02
N SER A 140 -2.53 -12.99 10.75
CA SER A 140 -3.12 -12.27 9.62
C SER A 140 -4.64 -12.17 9.71
N LYS A 141 -5.31 -13.23 10.17
CA LYS A 141 -6.76 -13.23 10.44
C LYS A 141 -7.15 -12.30 11.58
N HIS A 142 -6.42 -12.31 12.70
CA HIS A 142 -6.72 -11.51 13.90
C HIS A 142 -6.57 -10.01 13.62
N TYR A 143 -5.45 -9.62 13.02
CA TYR A 143 -5.19 -8.23 12.65
C TYR A 143 -5.91 -7.80 11.37
N LYS A 144 -6.42 -8.76 10.58
CA LYS A 144 -7.11 -8.56 9.30
C LYS A 144 -6.21 -7.89 8.27
N PHE A 145 -5.02 -8.44 8.01
CA PHE A 145 -4.20 -8.06 6.85
C PHE A 145 -4.07 -9.23 5.88
N ASP A 146 -3.67 -8.96 4.65
CA ASP A 146 -4.03 -9.76 3.48
C ASP A 146 -2.96 -10.78 3.04
N GLY A 147 -1.90 -10.94 3.83
CA GLY A 147 -0.89 -11.98 3.61
C GLY A 147 0.53 -11.53 3.91
N TRP A 148 1.49 -12.09 3.18
CA TRP A 148 2.89 -12.14 3.61
C TRP A 148 3.87 -11.99 2.46
N LEU A 149 4.87 -11.13 2.63
CA LEU A 149 6.15 -11.24 1.91
C LEU A 149 7.01 -12.28 2.64
N ILE A 150 7.52 -13.27 1.92
CA ILE A 150 8.45 -14.29 2.43
C ILE A 150 9.83 -13.99 1.87
N ASN A 151 10.75 -13.57 2.76
CA ASN A 151 12.12 -13.22 2.39
C ASN A 151 13.15 -14.05 3.18
N ILE A 152 13.82 -14.99 2.52
CA ILE A 152 14.84 -15.83 3.17
C ILE A 152 16.23 -15.36 2.71
N GLU A 153 16.84 -14.45 3.47
CA GLU A 153 18.17 -13.86 3.21
C GLU A 153 19.29 -14.63 3.93
N ASN A 154 19.20 -15.96 3.92
CA ASN A 154 20.24 -16.85 4.39
C ASN A 154 20.29 -18.12 3.54
N LYS A 155 21.45 -18.80 3.53
CA LYS A 155 21.53 -20.14 2.93
C LYS A 155 20.58 -21.11 3.65
N CYS A 156 20.12 -22.13 2.94
CA CYS A 156 19.33 -23.25 3.45
C CYS A 156 20.04 -24.57 3.14
N GLN A 157 19.71 -25.62 3.89
CA GLN A 157 20.11 -26.97 3.49
C GLN A 157 19.23 -27.42 2.31
N PRO A 158 19.79 -28.15 1.31
CA PRO A 158 19.00 -28.68 0.20
C PRO A 158 17.77 -29.48 0.65
N ASP A 159 17.90 -30.24 1.75
CA ASP A 159 16.83 -31.07 2.31
C ASP A 159 15.65 -30.26 2.87
N TRP A 160 15.84 -28.96 3.13
CA TRP A 160 14.75 -28.07 3.58
C TRP A 160 13.92 -27.52 2.43
N ILE A 161 14.43 -27.53 1.19
CA ILE A 161 13.75 -26.90 0.04
C ILE A 161 12.34 -27.49 -0.21
N PRO A 162 12.12 -28.82 -0.15
CA PRO A 162 10.77 -29.36 -0.24
C PRO A 162 9.82 -28.84 0.85
N ASN A 163 10.33 -28.64 2.07
CA ASN A 163 9.55 -28.11 3.19
C ASN A 163 9.27 -26.61 3.05
N ILE A 164 10.18 -25.84 2.46
CA ILE A 164 9.92 -24.43 2.09
C ILE A 164 8.84 -24.34 1.02
N CYS A 165 8.89 -25.20 -0.02
CA CYS A 165 7.83 -25.25 -1.04
C CYS A 165 6.48 -25.67 -0.44
N TYR A 166 6.48 -26.66 0.47
CA TYR A 166 5.30 -27.04 1.24
C TYR A 166 4.77 -25.85 2.05
N PHE A 167 5.65 -25.15 2.77
CA PHE A 167 5.30 -23.99 3.59
C PHE A 167 4.65 -22.89 2.75
N LEU A 168 5.24 -22.54 1.61
CA LEU A 168 4.68 -21.52 0.70
C LEU A 168 3.28 -21.90 0.23
N ARG A 169 3.09 -23.14 -0.24
CA ARG A 169 1.79 -23.61 -0.72
C ARG A 169 0.73 -23.54 0.39
N GLN A 170 1.06 -24.11 1.53
CA GLN A 170 0.12 -24.22 2.65
C GLN A 170 -0.21 -22.84 3.24
N LEU A 171 0.78 -21.95 3.37
CA LEU A 171 0.54 -20.58 3.82
C LEU A 171 -0.36 -19.83 2.83
N THR A 172 -0.07 -19.93 1.53
CA THR A 172 -0.88 -19.34 0.46
C THR A 172 -2.33 -19.81 0.52
N ASP A 173 -2.55 -21.13 0.57
CA ASP A 173 -3.89 -21.71 0.56
C ASP A 173 -4.67 -21.43 1.85
N ARG A 174 -4.01 -21.54 3.02
CA ARG A 174 -4.66 -21.27 4.31
C ARG A 174 -4.98 -19.79 4.48
N THR A 175 -4.06 -18.88 4.15
CA THR A 175 -4.34 -17.44 4.18
C THR A 175 -5.52 -17.09 3.27
N ARG A 176 -5.54 -17.59 2.02
CA ARG A 176 -6.66 -17.40 1.09
C ARG A 176 -7.99 -17.92 1.66
N SER A 177 -7.99 -19.11 2.27
CA SER A 177 -9.18 -19.72 2.86
C SER A 177 -9.77 -18.92 4.04
N THR A 178 -8.95 -18.10 4.71
CA THR A 178 -9.40 -17.24 5.81
C THR A 178 -9.90 -15.87 5.36
N SER A 179 -9.67 -15.48 4.11
CA SER A 179 -10.11 -14.19 3.58
C SER A 179 -11.58 -14.24 3.15
N PRO A 180 -12.45 -13.36 3.66
CA PRO A 180 -13.87 -13.36 3.31
C PRO A 180 -14.15 -13.14 1.83
N ILE A 181 -13.25 -12.45 1.12
CA ILE A 181 -13.39 -12.12 -0.30
C ILE A 181 -12.31 -12.78 -1.17
N GLY A 182 -11.47 -13.63 -0.60
CA GLY A 182 -10.38 -14.33 -1.31
C GLY A 182 -9.24 -13.44 -1.81
N ALA A 183 -9.25 -12.15 -1.48
CA ALA A 183 -8.21 -11.20 -1.84
C ALA A 183 -7.04 -11.31 -0.86
N THR A 184 -6.01 -12.06 -1.25
CA THR A 184 -4.78 -12.27 -0.45
C THR A 184 -3.56 -12.33 -1.35
N ARG A 185 -2.38 -12.12 -0.76
CA ARG A 185 -1.09 -12.30 -1.45
C ARG A 185 -0.06 -12.94 -0.51
N VAL A 186 0.55 -14.04 -0.96
CA VAL A 186 1.82 -14.56 -0.43
C VAL A 186 2.86 -14.42 -1.53
N ILE A 187 3.90 -13.63 -1.29
CA ILE A 187 4.89 -13.26 -2.30
C ILE A 187 6.26 -13.75 -1.85
N TRP A 188 6.95 -14.47 -2.73
CA TRP A 188 8.32 -14.94 -2.49
C TRP A 188 9.33 -13.90 -2.98
N TYR A 189 10.34 -13.58 -2.18
CA TYR A 189 11.48 -12.76 -2.63
C TYR A 189 12.55 -13.62 -3.31
N ASP A 190 13.02 -13.21 -4.49
CA ASP A 190 14.06 -13.87 -5.28
C ASP A 190 15.41 -13.93 -4.53
N SER A 191 15.59 -14.97 -3.72
CA SER A 191 16.68 -15.07 -2.75
C SER A 191 17.38 -16.44 -2.83
N VAL A 192 16.82 -17.45 -2.17
CA VAL A 192 17.35 -18.82 -2.14
C VAL A 192 17.01 -19.56 -3.44
N LEU A 193 17.95 -20.35 -3.92
CA LEU A 193 17.78 -21.23 -5.08
C LEU A 193 17.25 -22.62 -4.68
N GLU A 194 16.80 -23.40 -5.66
CA GLU A 194 16.35 -24.78 -5.48
C GLU A 194 17.37 -25.72 -4.83
N ASN A 195 18.65 -25.34 -4.80
CA ASN A 195 19.73 -26.08 -4.15
C ASN A 195 20.11 -25.52 -2.75
N GLY A 196 19.34 -24.59 -2.20
CA GLY A 196 19.56 -23.99 -0.88
C GLY A 196 20.60 -22.87 -0.84
N ARG A 197 21.27 -22.53 -1.93
CA ARG A 197 22.20 -21.39 -1.95
C ARG A 197 21.44 -20.07 -1.98
N LEU A 198 21.84 -19.11 -1.16
CA LEU A 198 21.40 -17.72 -1.27
C LEU A 198 22.08 -17.08 -2.49
N HIS A 199 21.33 -16.76 -3.54
CA HIS A 199 21.84 -16.14 -4.75
C HIS A 199 20.70 -15.51 -5.59
N TRP A 200 20.44 -14.22 -5.41
CA TRP A 200 19.45 -13.46 -6.17
C TRP A 200 19.71 -13.58 -7.68
N GLN A 201 18.68 -13.97 -8.43
CA GLN A 201 18.77 -14.19 -9.87
C GLN A 201 18.45 -12.93 -10.68
N ASN A 202 17.75 -11.96 -10.08
CA ASN A 202 17.17 -10.80 -10.74
C ASN A 202 16.15 -11.16 -11.84
N GLN A 203 15.76 -12.44 -11.92
CA GLN A 203 14.86 -12.97 -12.94
C GLN A 203 14.16 -14.22 -12.41
N LEU A 204 12.98 -14.51 -12.96
CA LEU A 204 12.35 -15.81 -12.79
C LEU A 204 13.00 -16.80 -13.77
N ASN A 205 13.54 -17.90 -13.24
CA ASN A 205 14.13 -18.96 -14.05
C ASN A 205 14.01 -20.33 -13.37
N THR A 206 14.61 -21.37 -13.94
CA THR A 206 14.53 -22.74 -13.40
C THR A 206 15.04 -22.86 -11.96
N LEU A 207 15.98 -22.02 -11.53
CA LEU A 207 16.63 -22.10 -10.23
C LEU A 207 15.77 -21.58 -9.08
N ASN A 208 14.75 -20.75 -9.36
CA ASN A 208 13.81 -20.22 -8.35
C ASN A 208 12.34 -20.53 -8.65
N LYS A 209 12.04 -21.20 -9.78
CA LYS A 209 10.69 -21.61 -10.20
C LYS A 209 9.95 -22.40 -9.11
N CYS A 210 10.65 -23.27 -8.40
CA CYS A 210 10.02 -24.13 -7.39
C CYS A 210 9.31 -23.31 -6.29
N PHE A 211 9.79 -22.11 -5.95
CA PHE A 211 9.11 -21.24 -4.99
C PHE A 211 7.93 -20.49 -5.63
N TYR A 212 8.16 -19.94 -6.83
CA TYR A 212 7.14 -19.22 -7.62
C TYR A 212 5.87 -20.05 -7.88
N ASP A 213 6.02 -21.36 -8.12
CA ASP A 213 4.90 -22.26 -8.39
C ASP A 213 3.98 -22.47 -7.16
N HIS A 214 4.46 -22.15 -5.95
CA HIS A 214 3.78 -22.43 -4.69
C HIS A 214 3.31 -21.17 -3.95
N CYS A 215 3.31 -20.01 -4.60
CA CYS A 215 2.84 -18.74 -4.03
C CYS A 215 2.11 -17.86 -5.05
N ASP A 216 1.57 -16.71 -4.61
CA ASP A 216 0.79 -15.80 -5.46
C ASP A 216 1.68 -14.96 -6.39
N GLY A 217 2.96 -14.79 -6.07
CA GLY A 217 3.91 -14.13 -6.95
C GLY A 217 5.35 -14.17 -6.48
N ILE A 218 6.25 -13.71 -7.35
CA ILE A 218 7.68 -13.54 -7.05
C ILE A 218 8.07 -12.06 -7.14
N TYR A 219 8.77 -11.58 -6.13
CA TYR A 219 9.43 -10.30 -6.09
C TYR A 219 10.89 -10.51 -6.52
N LEU A 220 11.21 -10.10 -7.74
CA LEU A 220 12.57 -10.15 -8.29
C LEU A 220 13.49 -9.11 -7.63
N ASN A 221 14.74 -9.50 -7.38
CA ASN A 221 15.76 -8.55 -6.91
C ASN A 221 15.98 -7.42 -7.93
N TYR A 222 16.43 -6.26 -7.46
CA TYR A 222 16.43 -5.00 -8.22
C TYR A 222 17.58 -4.83 -9.21
N ASN A 223 18.53 -5.77 -9.31
CA ASN A 223 19.70 -5.68 -10.20
C ASN A 223 19.49 -6.36 -11.56
N TRP A 224 18.28 -6.29 -12.10
CA TRP A 224 17.93 -6.90 -13.38
C TRP A 224 18.40 -6.09 -14.59
N SER A 225 18.55 -6.79 -15.70
CA SER A 225 18.70 -6.27 -17.06
C SER A 225 17.40 -6.42 -17.85
N GLU A 226 17.29 -5.72 -18.97
CA GLU A 226 16.09 -5.81 -19.83
C GLU A 226 15.90 -7.22 -20.41
N SER A 227 17.01 -7.93 -20.71
CA SER A 227 16.95 -9.34 -21.14
C SER A 227 16.44 -10.26 -20.03
N GLU A 228 16.88 -10.06 -18.80
CA GLU A 228 16.42 -10.85 -17.65
C GLU A 228 14.92 -10.66 -17.36
N LEU A 229 14.40 -9.44 -17.57
CA LEU A 229 12.95 -9.19 -17.49
C LEU A 229 12.18 -9.85 -18.63
N LEU A 230 12.71 -9.81 -19.86
CA LEU A 230 12.12 -10.51 -21.01
C LEU A 230 12.09 -12.02 -20.79
N ASP A 231 13.21 -12.59 -20.37
CA ASP A 231 13.33 -14.02 -20.06
C ASP A 231 12.33 -14.42 -18.96
N SER A 232 12.17 -13.58 -17.93
CA SER A 232 11.17 -13.80 -16.88
C SER A 232 9.73 -13.80 -17.42
N ALA A 233 9.41 -12.86 -18.31
CA ALA A 233 8.08 -12.72 -18.91
C ALA A 233 7.72 -13.90 -19.82
N ASP A 234 8.71 -14.48 -20.51
CA ASP A 234 8.52 -15.69 -21.32
C ASP A 234 8.40 -16.96 -20.47
N PHE A 235 8.95 -16.94 -19.25
CA PHE A 235 9.04 -18.11 -18.38
C PHE A 235 7.81 -18.30 -17.47
N GLY A 236 7.18 -17.22 -17.00
CA GLY A 236 6.07 -17.28 -16.06
C GLY A 236 4.90 -16.35 -16.39
N GLU A 237 3.83 -16.44 -15.61
CA GLU A 237 2.71 -15.51 -15.71
C GLU A 237 3.16 -14.10 -15.28
N ILE A 238 3.18 -13.17 -16.22
CA ILE A 238 3.76 -11.84 -16.05
C ILE A 238 3.12 -11.03 -14.90
N ASN A 239 1.83 -11.22 -14.65
CA ASN A 239 1.10 -10.55 -13.57
C ASN A 239 1.50 -11.06 -12.17
N LYS A 240 2.15 -12.23 -12.09
CA LYS A 240 2.69 -12.80 -10.84
C LYS A 240 4.17 -12.43 -10.62
N ILE A 241 4.78 -11.66 -11.51
CA ILE A 241 6.20 -11.28 -11.44
C ILE A 241 6.27 -9.79 -11.10
N TYR A 242 6.86 -9.46 -9.95
CA TYR A 242 7.08 -8.10 -9.50
C TYR A 242 8.56 -7.75 -9.65
N ALA A 243 8.89 -6.94 -10.66
CA ALA A 243 10.25 -6.48 -10.88
C ALA A 243 10.65 -5.42 -9.84
N GLY A 244 11.74 -5.67 -9.11
CA GLY A 244 12.20 -4.80 -8.05
C GLY A 244 12.79 -3.48 -8.52
N ILE A 245 12.51 -2.40 -7.82
CA ILE A 245 13.20 -1.11 -7.93
C ILE A 245 13.62 -0.70 -6.52
N ASP A 246 14.93 -0.60 -6.28
CA ASP A 246 15.43 -0.04 -5.02
C ASP A 246 15.50 1.49 -5.09
N VAL A 247 14.67 2.17 -4.29
CA VAL A 247 14.64 3.64 -4.27
C VAL A 247 15.95 4.21 -3.73
N PHE A 248 16.74 3.47 -2.94
CA PHE A 248 18.09 3.88 -2.55
C PHE A 248 19.12 3.80 -3.69
N ALA A 249 18.75 3.26 -4.85
CA ALA A 249 19.60 3.11 -6.04
C ALA A 249 20.84 2.24 -5.82
N ARG A 250 20.73 1.17 -5.02
CA ARG A 250 21.82 0.21 -4.83
C ARG A 250 21.83 -0.78 -6.00
N GLY A 251 22.64 -0.50 -7.02
CA GLY A 251 22.80 -1.40 -8.17
C GLY A 251 21.73 -1.29 -9.26
N CYS A 252 20.74 -0.41 -9.09
CA CYS A 252 19.72 -0.09 -10.09
C CYS A 252 19.54 1.43 -10.28
N ILE A 253 18.76 1.85 -11.28
CA ILE A 253 18.33 3.24 -11.40
C ILE A 253 17.20 3.48 -10.37
N GLY A 254 17.49 4.29 -9.36
CA GLY A 254 16.57 4.57 -8.23
C GLY A 254 16.46 6.07 -7.91
N GLY A 255 16.04 6.38 -6.69
CA GLY A 255 15.81 7.76 -6.22
C GLY A 255 14.75 8.48 -7.06
N PHE A 256 14.98 9.75 -7.39
CA PHE A 256 14.06 10.51 -8.26
C PHE A 256 13.97 9.99 -9.71
N ASP A 257 14.88 9.09 -10.10
CA ASP A 257 14.92 8.49 -11.43
C ASP A 257 14.22 7.11 -11.49
N CYS A 258 13.51 6.70 -10.42
CA CYS A 258 12.74 5.44 -10.40
C CYS A 258 11.77 5.31 -11.59
N ASN A 259 11.28 6.43 -12.14
CA ASN A 259 10.43 6.45 -13.32
C ASN A 259 11.10 5.81 -14.55
N LYS A 260 12.43 5.89 -14.68
CA LYS A 260 13.16 5.26 -15.79
C LYS A 260 13.15 3.74 -15.68
N SER A 261 13.29 3.20 -14.48
CA SER A 261 13.17 1.76 -14.21
C SER A 261 11.72 1.31 -14.40
N LEU A 262 10.77 2.07 -13.86
CA LEU A 262 9.34 1.80 -14.00
C LEU A 262 8.90 1.79 -15.47
N CYS A 263 9.40 2.70 -16.32
CA CYS A 263 9.13 2.68 -17.76
C CYS A 263 9.51 1.35 -18.43
N LYS A 264 10.63 0.74 -18.03
CA LYS A 264 11.09 -0.53 -18.62
C LYS A 264 10.21 -1.69 -18.19
N ILE A 265 9.78 -1.70 -16.93
CA ILE A 265 8.89 -2.72 -16.39
C ILE A 265 7.48 -2.58 -17.00
N ASP A 266 6.94 -1.36 -17.06
CA ASP A 266 5.62 -1.07 -17.66
C ASP A 266 5.60 -1.37 -19.17
N PHE A 267 6.70 -1.16 -19.89
CA PHE A 267 6.82 -1.53 -21.30
C PHE A 267 6.53 -3.02 -21.53
N LEU A 268 6.95 -3.88 -20.59
CA LEU A 268 6.67 -5.31 -20.63
C LEU A 268 5.30 -5.68 -20.06
N ARG A 269 4.55 -4.75 -19.47
CA ARG A 269 3.31 -5.01 -18.71
C ARG A 269 3.53 -5.95 -17.52
N MET A 270 4.67 -5.81 -16.86
CA MET A 270 5.00 -6.57 -15.63
C MET A 270 4.65 -5.76 -14.38
N SER A 271 4.33 -6.45 -13.29
CA SER A 271 4.12 -5.79 -12.00
C SER A 271 5.44 -5.21 -11.46
N THR A 272 5.37 -4.16 -10.66
CA THR A 272 6.54 -3.50 -10.07
C THR A 272 6.54 -3.70 -8.56
N ALA A 273 7.71 -3.96 -7.97
CA ALA A 273 7.90 -3.84 -6.54
C ALA A 273 8.87 -2.68 -6.23
N LEU A 274 8.33 -1.60 -5.68
CA LEU A 274 9.09 -0.40 -5.31
C LEU A 274 9.55 -0.51 -3.86
N PHE A 275 10.86 -0.69 -3.66
CA PHE A 275 11.48 -0.90 -2.36
C PHE A 275 11.94 0.40 -1.70
N ALA A 276 11.62 0.54 -0.42
CA ALA A 276 12.20 1.50 0.50
C ALA A 276 12.05 2.98 0.08
N PRO A 277 10.83 3.46 -0.25
CA PRO A 277 10.58 4.89 -0.44
C PRO A 277 10.87 5.73 0.83
N GLY A 278 11.04 5.10 1.99
CA GLY A 278 11.60 5.72 3.20
C GLY A 278 12.94 6.45 2.97
N TRP A 279 13.64 6.10 1.87
CA TRP A 279 14.74 6.87 1.29
C TRP A 279 14.50 8.38 1.28
N ILE A 280 13.27 8.84 1.01
CA ILE A 280 12.92 10.27 0.95
C ILE A 280 13.24 10.94 2.29
N ALA A 281 12.78 10.36 3.39
CA ALA A 281 12.98 10.92 4.72
C ALA A 281 14.37 10.68 5.29
N GLU A 282 15.07 9.64 4.84
CA GLU A 282 16.46 9.42 5.23
C GLU A 282 17.42 10.35 4.48
N LYS A 283 17.19 10.56 3.18
CA LYS A 283 18.05 11.38 2.33
C LYS A 283 17.78 12.87 2.49
N PHE A 284 16.53 13.25 2.73
CA PHE A 284 16.07 14.64 2.78
C PHE A 284 15.41 14.99 4.13
N SER A 285 15.96 14.47 5.23
CA SER A 285 15.39 14.57 6.58
C SER A 285 15.10 16.00 7.07
N SER A 286 15.79 17.02 6.52
CA SER A 286 15.61 18.43 6.87
C SER A 286 14.61 19.17 5.98
N LEU A 287 14.03 18.52 4.98
CA LEU A 287 13.07 19.13 4.06
C LEU A 287 11.63 18.79 4.45
N ASP A 288 10.68 19.49 3.83
CA ASP A 288 9.25 19.19 3.97
C ASP A 288 8.95 17.81 3.35
N GLN A 289 8.59 16.85 4.20
CA GLN A 289 8.42 15.45 3.79
C GLN A 289 7.18 15.26 2.93
N ILE A 290 6.12 16.05 3.13
CA ILE A 290 4.93 16.01 2.27
C ILE A 290 5.31 16.46 0.86
N HIS A 291 5.99 17.60 0.74
CA HIS A 291 6.44 18.13 -0.54
C HIS A 291 7.39 17.16 -1.25
N MET A 292 8.36 16.60 -0.53
CA MET A 292 9.33 15.66 -1.11
C MET A 292 8.67 14.34 -1.54
N GLY A 293 7.69 13.86 -0.77
CA GLY A 293 6.84 12.74 -1.15
C GLY A 293 6.09 13.02 -2.45
N LEU A 294 5.37 14.13 -2.53
CA LEU A 294 4.62 14.53 -3.73
C LEU A 294 5.53 14.66 -4.95
N LYS A 295 6.70 15.29 -4.79
CA LYS A 295 7.69 15.42 -5.87
C LYS A 295 8.16 14.05 -6.39
N PHE A 296 8.41 13.09 -5.48
CA PHE A 296 8.80 11.74 -5.86
C PHE A 296 7.69 11.03 -6.64
N TRP A 297 6.46 11.04 -6.11
CA TRP A 297 5.32 10.38 -6.76
C TRP A 297 4.89 11.07 -8.06
N ASP A 298 5.08 12.39 -8.20
CA ASP A 298 4.85 13.13 -9.44
C ASP A 298 5.69 12.57 -10.60
N HIS A 299 6.95 12.19 -10.34
CA HIS A 299 7.81 11.59 -11.36
C HIS A 299 7.30 10.22 -11.85
N LEU A 300 6.57 9.49 -11.01
CA LEU A 300 6.01 8.17 -11.34
C LEU A 300 4.59 8.27 -11.92
N SER A 301 3.90 9.39 -11.71
CA SER A 301 2.44 9.57 -11.87
C SER A 301 1.86 9.26 -13.25
N ASN A 302 2.67 9.33 -14.31
CA ASN A 302 2.27 9.02 -15.69
C ASN A 302 2.28 7.52 -16.00
N LEU A 303 2.97 6.72 -15.20
CA LEU A 303 3.15 5.28 -15.39
C LEU A 303 2.30 4.47 -14.41
N MET A 304 1.68 5.12 -13.42
CA MET A 304 0.87 4.46 -12.41
C MET A 304 -0.61 4.58 -12.74
N HIS A 305 -1.34 3.47 -12.63
CA HIS A 305 -2.79 3.52 -12.58
C HIS A 305 -3.27 4.14 -11.27
N ARG A 306 -4.54 4.56 -11.28
CA ARG A 306 -5.24 5.12 -10.13
C ARG A 306 -6.54 4.37 -9.99
N ARG A 307 -6.69 3.62 -8.90
CA ARG A 307 -7.92 2.85 -8.67
C ARG A 307 -9.11 3.78 -8.40
N PRO A 308 -10.29 3.48 -8.96
CA PRO A 308 -11.49 4.24 -8.68
C PRO A 308 -12.03 3.94 -7.29
N ILE A 309 -12.75 4.89 -6.71
CA ILE A 309 -13.60 4.66 -5.53
C ILE A 309 -14.81 3.82 -5.98
N LEU A 310 -15.11 2.76 -5.25
CA LEU A 310 -16.16 1.80 -5.61
C LEU A 310 -17.42 1.95 -4.76
N GLU A 311 -17.32 2.60 -3.61
CA GLU A 311 -18.40 2.67 -2.63
C GLU A 311 -18.80 4.11 -2.29
N LEU A 312 -20.11 4.31 -2.08
CA LEU A 312 -20.68 5.51 -1.48
C LEU A 312 -21.30 5.15 -0.11
N PRO A 313 -21.31 6.06 0.88
CA PRO A 313 -20.80 7.44 0.80
C PRO A 313 -19.27 7.51 0.79
N PHE A 314 -18.75 8.52 0.11
CA PHE A 314 -17.33 8.88 0.15
C PHE A 314 -17.17 10.24 0.83
N GLU A 315 -16.21 10.35 1.75
CA GLU A 315 -15.94 11.57 2.49
C GLU A 315 -14.43 11.77 2.70
N THR A 316 -13.99 13.01 2.57
CA THR A 316 -12.65 13.42 2.97
C THR A 316 -12.58 14.90 3.33
N ASP A 317 -11.77 15.21 4.34
CA ASP A 317 -11.29 16.56 4.66
C ASP A 317 -9.81 16.75 4.29
N PHE A 318 -9.23 15.80 3.54
CA PHE A 318 -7.85 15.81 3.05
C PHE A 318 -6.75 15.86 4.10
N ARG A 319 -7.06 15.67 5.40
CA ARG A 319 -6.07 15.72 6.47
C ARG A 319 -4.90 14.77 6.22
N ALA A 320 -3.68 15.27 6.40
CA ALA A 320 -2.43 14.52 6.24
C ALA A 320 -1.90 13.98 7.59
N GLY A 321 -2.79 13.69 8.54
CA GLY A 321 -2.48 13.12 9.85
C GLY A 321 -2.10 14.13 10.96
N PHE A 322 -2.01 15.43 10.66
CA PHE A 322 -1.63 16.44 11.66
C PHE A 322 -2.83 17.08 12.36
N SER A 323 -2.59 17.54 13.58
CA SER A 323 -3.52 18.27 14.42
C SER A 323 -2.77 19.10 15.47
N ARG A 324 -3.50 19.92 16.23
CA ARG A 324 -2.99 20.67 17.39
C ARG A 324 -3.56 20.11 18.69
N LYS A 325 -2.71 19.89 19.70
CA LYS A 325 -3.11 19.63 21.09
C LYS A 325 -2.59 20.76 21.97
N GLY A 326 -3.41 21.79 22.17
CA GLY A 326 -2.92 23.08 22.67
C GLY A 326 -1.96 23.69 21.65
N ASP A 327 -0.80 24.17 22.09
CA ASP A 327 0.22 24.73 21.21
C ASP A 327 1.07 23.64 20.52
N GLN A 328 1.03 22.39 20.99
CA GLN A 328 1.86 21.31 20.47
C GLN A 328 1.32 20.75 19.15
N LYS A 329 2.17 20.74 18.11
CA LYS A 329 1.94 19.97 16.88
C LYS A 329 1.91 18.47 17.18
N TRP A 330 0.88 17.80 16.68
CA TRP A 330 0.63 16.37 16.89
C TRP A 330 0.40 15.65 15.57
N PHE A 331 1.02 14.49 15.40
CA PHE A 331 0.79 13.63 14.24
C PHE A 331 0.20 12.30 14.67
N CYS A 332 -0.76 11.79 13.91
CA CYS A 332 -1.32 10.47 14.10
C CYS A 332 -1.70 9.86 12.75
N LEU A 333 -1.08 8.73 12.41
CA LEU A 333 -1.24 8.07 11.11
C LEU A 333 -2.72 7.73 10.81
N ARG A 334 -3.49 7.28 11.81
CA ARG A 334 -4.92 6.96 11.64
C ARG A 334 -5.82 8.17 11.34
N ASN A 335 -5.30 9.39 11.52
CA ASN A 335 -6.02 10.62 11.23
C ASN A 335 -5.78 11.11 9.78
N ILE A 336 -5.05 10.35 8.96
CA ILE A 336 -4.94 10.63 7.53
C ILE A 336 -6.29 10.31 6.88
N SER A 337 -6.87 11.31 6.21
CA SER A 337 -8.09 11.15 5.42
C SER A 337 -7.77 10.70 4.00
N PRO A 338 -8.73 10.08 3.27
CA PRO A 338 -8.54 9.73 1.87
C PRO A 338 -8.06 10.92 1.03
N GLN A 339 -6.98 10.75 0.29
CA GLN A 339 -6.40 11.79 -0.57
C GLN A 339 -7.03 11.73 -1.97
N PRO A 340 -7.00 12.81 -2.77
CA PRO A 340 -7.45 12.72 -4.16
C PRO A 340 -6.53 11.79 -4.96
N GLN A 341 -7.06 11.08 -5.96
CA GLN A 341 -6.24 10.21 -6.81
C GLN A 341 -5.19 10.98 -7.63
N PHE A 342 -5.37 12.29 -7.81
CA PHE A 342 -4.48 13.16 -8.59
C PHE A 342 -3.75 14.20 -7.71
N VAL A 343 -3.23 13.75 -6.56
CA VAL A 343 -2.27 14.58 -5.79
C VAL A 343 -1.01 14.87 -6.60
N SER A 344 -0.48 16.07 -6.43
CA SER A 344 0.79 16.53 -6.99
C SER A 344 1.34 17.70 -6.21
N THR A 345 2.53 18.19 -6.56
CA THR A 345 3.06 19.45 -6.02
C THR A 345 2.16 20.67 -6.26
N SER A 346 1.28 20.62 -7.28
CA SER A 346 0.29 21.67 -7.58
C SER A 346 -1.07 21.46 -6.91
N ILE A 347 -1.40 20.21 -6.55
CA ILE A 347 -2.66 19.82 -5.89
C ILE A 347 -2.30 18.95 -4.67
N HIS A 348 -2.18 19.56 -3.49
CA HIS A 348 -1.61 18.89 -2.32
C HIS A 348 -2.41 19.13 -1.04
N PRO A 349 -2.44 18.16 -0.12
CA PRO A 349 -3.11 18.36 1.15
C PRO A 349 -2.35 19.37 2.03
N LEU A 350 -3.10 20.07 2.85
CA LEU A 350 -2.57 20.83 3.98
C LEU A 350 -2.44 19.89 5.19
N PRO A 351 -1.42 20.08 6.05
CA PRO A 351 -1.16 19.17 7.17
C PRO A 351 -2.39 18.83 8.04
N GLU A 352 -3.17 19.85 8.43
CA GLU A 352 -4.29 19.72 9.36
C GLU A 352 -5.66 19.49 8.69
N GLY A 353 -5.70 19.53 7.35
CA GLY A 353 -6.91 19.37 6.54
C GLY A 353 -7.07 20.45 5.46
N GLY A 354 -7.77 20.09 4.39
CA GLY A 354 -7.95 20.87 3.19
C GLY A 354 -6.97 20.51 2.08
N LEU A 355 -7.37 20.78 0.85
CA LEU A 355 -6.59 20.55 -0.37
C LEU A 355 -6.26 21.88 -1.02
N MET A 356 -4.96 22.18 -1.16
CA MET A 356 -4.45 23.36 -1.85
C MET A 356 -4.36 23.10 -3.35
N ILE A 357 -5.02 23.94 -4.14
CA ILE A 357 -4.93 23.98 -5.60
C ILE A 357 -4.20 25.27 -5.98
N ARG A 358 -2.94 25.13 -6.41
CA ARG A 358 -2.06 26.27 -6.67
C ARG A 358 -2.51 27.09 -7.87
N GLU A 359 -2.92 26.42 -8.94
CA GLU A 359 -3.11 27.03 -10.26
C GLU A 359 -4.59 27.06 -10.67
N PRO A 360 -5.04 28.12 -11.35
CA PRO A 360 -6.35 28.14 -12.01
C PRO A 360 -6.45 27.05 -13.08
N GLY A 361 -7.67 26.58 -13.35
CA GLY A 361 -7.95 25.57 -14.37
C GLY A 361 -8.90 24.49 -13.88
N GLU A 362 -9.04 23.45 -14.71
CA GLU A 362 -9.76 22.22 -14.40
C GLU A 362 -8.83 21.23 -13.69
N HIS A 363 -9.32 20.67 -12.58
CA HIS A 363 -8.58 19.73 -11.75
C HIS A 363 -9.45 18.52 -11.46
N LYS A 364 -9.04 17.37 -11.99
CA LYS A 364 -9.66 16.08 -11.67
C LYS A 364 -9.25 15.68 -10.27
N LEU A 365 -10.22 15.46 -9.38
CA LEU A 365 -9.93 15.10 -7.99
C LEU A 365 -10.08 13.60 -7.77
N PHE A 366 -11.18 13.04 -8.25
CA PHE A 366 -11.53 11.66 -7.97
C PHE A 366 -12.03 10.89 -9.18
N LEU A 367 -11.68 9.60 -9.22
CA LEU A 367 -12.29 8.60 -10.08
C LEU A 367 -13.24 7.73 -9.26
N PHE A 368 -14.36 7.37 -9.88
CA PHE A 368 -15.37 6.49 -9.30
C PHE A 368 -15.73 5.40 -10.29
N ASP A 369 -16.15 4.26 -9.76
CA ASP A 369 -16.83 3.22 -10.52
C ASP A 369 -17.82 2.49 -9.61
N CYS A 370 -18.65 3.31 -8.95
CA CYS A 370 -19.74 2.85 -8.11
C CYS A 370 -20.90 2.36 -8.97
N ASP A 371 -21.78 1.55 -8.38
CA ASP A 371 -23.06 1.20 -8.99
C ASP A 371 -23.88 2.45 -9.35
N VAL A 372 -24.78 2.30 -10.33
CA VAL A 372 -25.71 3.37 -10.71
C VAL A 372 -26.61 3.70 -9.51
N VAL A 373 -26.61 4.96 -9.11
CA VAL A 373 -27.45 5.47 -8.02
C VAL A 373 -28.62 6.28 -8.57
N SER A 374 -29.73 6.35 -7.81
CA SER A 374 -30.95 7.09 -8.18
C SER A 374 -30.79 8.61 -8.17
N GLY A 375 -29.69 9.10 -7.61
CA GLY A 375 -29.31 10.50 -7.61
C GLY A 375 -28.12 10.73 -6.69
N LEU A 376 -27.54 11.93 -6.73
CA LEU A 376 -26.34 12.27 -5.96
C LEU A 376 -26.50 13.61 -5.23
N VAL A 377 -25.96 13.64 -4.02
CA VAL A 377 -25.63 14.89 -3.31
C VAL A 377 -24.12 14.97 -3.16
N ILE A 378 -23.55 16.07 -3.64
CA ILE A 378 -22.14 16.40 -3.45
C ILE A 378 -22.07 17.65 -2.57
N SER A 379 -21.41 17.54 -1.44
CA SER A 379 -21.10 18.69 -0.58
C SER A 379 -19.60 19.01 -0.67
N LEU A 380 -19.28 20.21 -1.14
CA LEU A 380 -17.92 20.66 -1.36
C LEU A 380 -17.79 22.12 -0.91
N ARG A 381 -16.95 22.36 0.08
CA ARG A 381 -16.64 23.71 0.58
C ARG A 381 -15.29 24.18 0.06
N SER A 382 -15.21 25.43 -0.38
CA SER A 382 -13.98 26.04 -0.90
C SER A 382 -13.75 27.45 -0.37
N SER A 383 -12.49 27.91 -0.39
CA SER A 383 -12.12 29.29 0.00
C SER A 383 -12.47 30.33 -1.07
N SER A 384 -12.78 29.91 -2.30
CA SER A 384 -13.09 30.76 -3.44
C SER A 384 -14.16 30.10 -4.32
N PRO A 385 -14.91 30.86 -5.14
CA PRO A 385 -15.90 30.28 -6.06
C PRO A 385 -15.27 29.25 -6.99
N ILE A 386 -15.94 28.12 -7.16
CA ILE A 386 -15.55 27.05 -8.07
C ILE A 386 -16.75 26.58 -8.89
N SER A 387 -16.49 25.87 -9.99
CA SER A 387 -17.49 25.02 -10.65
C SER A 387 -17.18 23.56 -10.34
N VAL A 388 -18.22 22.75 -10.11
CA VAL A 388 -18.09 21.30 -9.93
C VAL A 388 -18.53 20.61 -11.21
N LEU A 389 -17.74 19.63 -11.65
CA LEU A 389 -18.04 18.82 -12.82
C LEU A 389 -18.21 17.37 -12.38
N VAL A 390 -19.31 16.78 -12.80
CA VAL A 390 -19.59 15.36 -12.62
C VAL A 390 -19.52 14.71 -13.99
N ASN A 391 -18.64 13.74 -14.16
CA ASN A 391 -18.38 13.08 -15.44
C ASN A 391 -18.04 14.09 -16.56
N GLY A 392 -17.30 15.15 -16.23
CA GLY A 392 -16.94 16.23 -17.17
C GLY A 392 -18.07 17.22 -17.49
N SER A 393 -19.26 17.07 -16.91
CA SER A 393 -20.38 18.00 -17.11
C SER A 393 -20.54 18.92 -15.89
N ALA A 394 -20.61 20.23 -16.12
CA ALA A 394 -20.81 21.20 -15.05
C ALA A 394 -22.18 21.01 -14.36
N VAL A 395 -22.17 20.99 -13.03
CA VAL A 395 -23.37 20.87 -12.21
C VAL A 395 -23.64 22.19 -11.51
N PRO A 396 -24.81 22.82 -11.71
CA PRO A 396 -25.14 24.05 -11.02
C PRO A 396 -25.28 23.79 -9.50
N PRO A 397 -24.81 24.70 -8.64
CA PRO A 397 -24.98 24.57 -7.20
C PRO A 397 -26.46 24.65 -6.81
N SER A 398 -26.93 23.76 -5.95
CA SER A 398 -28.24 23.86 -5.27
C SER A 398 -28.18 24.82 -4.09
N SER A 399 -27.00 24.95 -3.47
CA SER A 399 -26.69 25.94 -2.43
C SER A 399 -25.20 26.30 -2.47
N ARG A 400 -24.73 27.16 -1.54
CA ARG A 400 -23.34 27.67 -1.54
C ARG A 400 -22.26 26.57 -1.66
N SER A 401 -22.51 25.38 -1.14
CA SER A 401 -21.53 24.27 -1.10
C SER A 401 -22.16 22.92 -1.41
N GLU A 402 -23.33 22.89 -2.03
CA GLU A 402 -24.07 21.65 -2.32
C GLU A 402 -24.48 21.62 -3.79
N TYR A 403 -24.38 20.43 -4.38
CA TYR A 403 -24.71 20.13 -5.76
C TYR A 403 -25.58 18.88 -5.77
N ARG A 404 -26.72 18.94 -6.46
CA ARG A 404 -27.69 17.84 -6.53
C ARG A 404 -27.91 17.40 -7.96
N LEU A 405 -27.81 16.10 -8.21
CA LEU A 405 -28.18 15.48 -9.48
C LEU A 405 -29.33 14.53 -9.22
N ASN A 406 -30.49 14.85 -9.79
CA ASN A 406 -31.68 14.01 -9.68
C ASN A 406 -31.72 13.01 -10.84
N GLY A 407 -32.06 11.76 -10.55
CA GLY A 407 -32.17 10.69 -11.54
C GLY A 407 -30.93 9.80 -11.58
N PRO A 408 -30.97 8.72 -12.39
CA PRO A 408 -29.91 7.73 -12.43
C PRO A 408 -28.55 8.33 -12.82
N VAL A 409 -27.52 8.13 -11.99
CA VAL A 409 -26.15 8.56 -12.27
C VAL A 409 -25.19 7.39 -12.07
N HIS A 410 -24.40 7.10 -13.11
CA HIS A 410 -23.16 6.34 -12.97
C HIS A 410 -22.02 7.33 -12.73
N LEU A 411 -21.57 7.46 -11.48
CA LEU A 411 -20.49 8.39 -11.13
C LEU A 411 -19.15 7.81 -11.59
N LYS A 412 -18.45 8.52 -12.48
CA LYS A 412 -17.15 8.14 -13.05
C LYS A 412 -16.03 9.08 -12.64
N SER A 413 -16.32 10.39 -12.55
CA SER A 413 -15.35 11.37 -12.07
C SER A 413 -15.99 12.53 -11.35
N LEU A 414 -15.21 13.10 -10.44
CA LEU A 414 -15.48 14.39 -9.81
C LEU A 414 -14.28 15.30 -10.05
N ASP A 415 -14.55 16.41 -10.71
CA ASP A 415 -13.58 17.41 -11.11
C ASP A 415 -14.06 18.78 -10.63
N ILE A 416 -13.14 19.74 -10.53
CA ILE A 416 -13.48 21.12 -10.23
C ILE A 416 -12.81 22.08 -11.20
N ILE A 417 -13.40 23.25 -11.40
CA ILE A 417 -12.75 24.37 -12.06
C ILE A 417 -12.65 25.54 -11.07
N THR A 418 -11.45 26.09 -10.95
CA THR A 418 -11.22 27.37 -10.24
C THR A 418 -10.55 28.38 -11.15
N ASN A 419 -11.00 29.64 -11.07
CA ASN A 419 -10.36 30.76 -11.75
C ASN A 419 -9.39 31.52 -10.82
N GLN A 420 -9.28 31.10 -9.56
CA GLN A 420 -8.45 31.74 -8.54
C GLN A 420 -7.24 30.86 -8.21
N PRO A 421 -6.02 31.41 -8.19
CA PRO A 421 -4.86 30.68 -7.70
C PRO A 421 -5.00 30.44 -6.19
N LYS A 422 -4.32 29.42 -5.67
CA LYS A 422 -4.30 29.06 -4.24
C LYS A 422 -5.70 28.85 -3.65
N THR A 423 -6.57 28.22 -4.43
CA THR A 423 -7.91 27.82 -3.95
C THR A 423 -7.75 26.66 -2.97
N ILE A 424 -8.44 26.72 -1.82
CA ILE A 424 -8.47 25.64 -0.84
C ILE A 424 -9.82 24.95 -0.91
N ILE A 425 -9.83 23.63 -1.06
CA ILE A 425 -11.01 22.78 -0.91
C ILE A 425 -10.98 22.18 0.48
N PHE A 426 -11.94 22.53 1.33
CA PHE A 426 -11.93 22.14 2.74
C PHE A 426 -12.38 20.69 2.95
N ASN A 427 -13.31 20.20 2.13
CA ASN A 427 -13.81 18.84 2.18
C ASN A 427 -14.56 18.47 0.91
N VAL A 428 -14.73 17.18 0.68
CA VAL A 428 -15.62 16.59 -0.31
C VAL A 428 -16.43 15.49 0.36
N ILE A 429 -17.75 15.54 0.21
CA ILE A 429 -18.67 14.49 0.64
C ILE A 429 -19.54 14.14 -0.57
N VAL A 430 -19.61 12.85 -0.92
CA VAL A 430 -20.43 12.33 -2.01
C VAL A 430 -21.35 11.27 -1.43
N LYS A 431 -22.67 11.49 -1.56
CA LYS A 431 -23.71 10.60 -1.03
C LYS A 431 -24.73 10.29 -2.12
N ASN A 432 -25.28 9.08 -2.09
CA ASN A 432 -26.50 8.79 -2.84
C ASN A 432 -27.64 9.67 -2.28
N LEU A 433 -28.50 10.18 -3.15
CA LEU A 433 -29.83 10.62 -2.76
C LEU A 433 -30.61 9.38 -2.32
N THR A 434 -30.46 9.00 -1.05
CA THR A 434 -31.47 8.13 -0.42
C THR A 434 -32.81 8.83 -0.59
N SER A 435 -33.83 8.11 -1.07
CA SER A 435 -35.20 8.56 -0.90
C SER A 435 -35.36 8.87 0.58
N GLU A 436 -35.36 10.15 0.95
CA GLU A 436 -35.77 10.52 2.29
C GLU A 436 -37.13 9.86 2.49
N SER A 437 -37.23 9.07 3.55
CA SER A 437 -38.47 8.54 4.05
C SER A 437 -39.49 9.67 4.06
N THR A 438 -40.44 9.61 3.14
CA THR A 438 -41.76 10.19 3.38
C THR A 438 -42.31 9.50 4.62
N ALA A 439 -42.13 10.12 5.78
CA ALA A 439 -42.81 9.82 7.01
C ALA A 439 -43.28 11.14 7.63
#